data_AF-A0A3P6RRG0-F1
#
_entry.id   AF-A0A3P6RRG0-F1
#
_cell.length_a   1.000
_cell.length_b   1.000
_cell.length_c   1.000
_cell.angle_alpha   90.00
_cell.angle_beta   90.00
_cell.angle_gamma   90.00
#
_symmetry.space_group_name_H-M   'P 1'
#
loop_
_entity.id
_entity.type
_entity.pdbx_description
1 polymer ?
#
loop_
_entity_poly.entity_id
_entity_poly.type
_entity_poly.pdbx_seq_one_letter_code
_entity_poly.pdbx_strand_id
1 'polypeptide(L)' 'MSFEEVDKLFDTENVQSGYDILKKRYDEGEKTPDVLWRLAKFCQQLAARAKDKAKRKELTFAGDDE' A
#
# COMPACT_ATOMS: atom_id res chain seq x y z
N MET A 1 -7.37 -7.70 -14.98
CA MET A 1 -6.05 -7.80 -14.31
C MET A 1 -6.10 -8.90 -13.26
N SER A 2 -5.40 -10.02 -13.42
CA SER A 2 -5.49 -11.16 -12.49
C SER A 2 -4.90 -10.84 -11.11
N PHE A 3 -5.27 -11.59 -10.07
CA PHE A 3 -4.73 -11.39 -8.72
C PHE A 3 -3.20 -11.53 -8.65
N GLU A 4 -2.61 -12.37 -9.50
CA GLU A 4 -1.15 -12.54 -9.60
C GLU A 4 -0.45 -11.28 -10.09
N GLU A 5 -1.06 -10.55 -11.03
CA GLU A 5 -0.49 -9.29 -11.51
C GLU A 5 -0.61 -8.19 -10.47
N VAL A 6 -1.70 -8.19 -9.70
CA VAL A 6 -1.85 -7.28 -8.57
C VAL A 6 -0.81 -7.59 -7.50
N ASP A 7 -0.58 -8.87 -7.13
CA ASP A 7 0.41 -9.23 -6.12
C ASP A 7 1.85 -8.89 -6.56
N LYS A 8 2.16 -8.90 -7.87
CA LYS A 8 3.43 -8.36 -8.38
C LYS A 8 3.62 -6.87 -8.07
N LEU A 9 2.53 -6.09 -8.02
CA LEU A 9 2.60 -4.67 -7.67
C LEU A 9 2.87 -4.45 -6.18
N PHE A 10 2.61 -5.44 -5.33
CA PHE A 10 2.74 -5.35 -3.87
C PHE A 10 4.16 -4.98 -3.43
N ASP A 11 5.18 -5.61 -4.03
CA ASP A 11 6.58 -5.40 -3.67
C ASP A 11 7.18 -4.18 -4.40
N THR A 12 6.53 -3.69 -5.45
CA THR A 12 7.02 -2.55 -6.26
C THR A 12 6.60 -1.22 -5.68
N GLU A 13 7.20 -0.12 -6.14
CA GLU A 13 6.75 1.26 -5.82
C GLU A 13 5.29 1.54 -6.23
N ASN A 14 4.72 0.69 -7.11
CA ASN A 14 3.34 0.79 -7.59
C ASN A 14 2.31 0.10 -6.70
N VAL A 15 2.65 -0.23 -5.44
CA VAL A 15 1.71 -0.80 -4.46
C VAL A 15 0.41 0.01 -4.34
N GLN A 16 0.46 1.33 -4.52
CA GLN A 16 -0.72 2.18 -4.50
C GLN A 16 -1.67 1.90 -5.67
N SER A 17 -1.13 1.64 -6.86
CA SER A 17 -1.93 1.25 -8.03
C SER A 17 -2.58 -0.12 -7.84
N GLY A 18 -1.86 -1.08 -7.23
CA GLY A 18 -2.42 -2.39 -6.90
C GLY A 18 -3.57 -2.32 -5.90
N TYR A 19 -3.45 -1.43 -4.90
CA TYR A 19 -4.53 -1.13 -3.95
C TYR A 19 -5.76 -0.54 -4.66
N ASP A 20 -5.58 0.43 -5.55
CA ASP A 20 -6.68 1.09 -6.25
C ASP A 20 -7.48 0.09 -7.12
N ILE A 21 -6.78 -0.83 -7.79
CA ILE A 21 -7.40 -1.91 -8.57
C ILE A 21 -8.25 -2.83 -7.68
N LEU A 22 -7.73 -3.24 -6.52
CA LEU A 22 -8.47 -4.09 -5.57
C LEU A 22 -9.67 -3.35 -4.96
N LYS A 23 -9.49 -2.06 -4.63
CA LYS A 23 -10.55 -1.21 -4.10
C LYS A 23 -11.67 -1.02 -5.12
N LYS A 24 -11.33 -0.81 -6.39
CA LYS A 24 -12.31 -0.69 -7.47
C LYS A 24 -13.13 -1.98 -7.61
N ARG A 25 -12.49 -3.15 -7.61
CA ARG A 25 -13.20 -4.44 -7.63
C ARG A 25 -14.14 -4.65 -6.45
N TYR A 26 -13.67 -4.27 -5.26
CA TYR A 26 -14.49 -4.33 -4.07
C TYR A 26 -15.74 -3.43 -4.18
N ASP A 27 -15.57 -2.23 -4.75
CA ASP A 27 -16.65 -1.26 -4.99
C ASP A 27 -17.63 -1.74 -6.07
N GLU A 28 -17.12 -2.41 -7.12
CA GLU A 28 -17.91 -3.08 -8.16
C GLU A 28 -18.68 -4.31 -7.63
N GLY A 29 -18.47 -4.71 -6.37
CA GLY A 29 -19.24 -5.75 -5.69
C GLY A 29 -18.51 -7.08 -5.53
N GLU A 30 -17.26 -7.20 -5.99
CA GLU A 30 -16.45 -8.41 -5.82
C GLU A 30 -15.87 -8.48 -4.40
N LYS A 31 -16.74 -8.85 -3.44
CA LYS A 31 -16.43 -8.95 -2.00
C LYS A 31 -15.98 -10.35 -1.61
N THR A 32 -15.14 -10.96 -2.43
CA THR A 32 -14.60 -12.29 -2.12
C THR A 32 -13.56 -12.19 -0.99
N PRO A 33 -13.39 -13.26 -0.17
CA PRO A 33 -12.38 -13.29 0.88
C PRO A 33 -10.96 -13.05 0.33
N ASP A 34 -10.71 -13.51 -0.90
CA ASP A 34 -9.48 -13.25 -1.65
C ASP A 34 -9.19 -11.77 -1.91
N VAL A 35 -10.21 -10.99 -2.27
CA VAL A 35 -10.09 -9.54 -2.47
C VAL A 35 -9.83 -8.85 -1.14
N LEU A 36 -10.59 -9.20 -0.10
CA LEU A 36 -10.48 -8.63 1.24
C LEU A 36 -9.08 -8.87 1.86
N TRP A 37 -8.58 -10.11 1.78
CA TRP A 37 -7.26 -10.47 2.31
C TRP A 37 -6.14 -9.70 1.61
N ARG A 38 -6.21 -9.56 0.28
CA ARG A 38 -5.24 -8.76 -0.48
C ARG A 38 -5.35 -7.27 -0.16
N LEU A 39 -6.56 -6.73 -0.07
CA LEU A 39 -6.80 -5.33 0.33
C LEU A 39 -6.15 -5.01 1.69
N ALA A 40 -6.34 -5.88 2.68
CA ALA A 40 -5.72 -5.75 3.99
C ALA A 40 -4.18 -5.78 3.91
N LYS A 41 -3.62 -6.72 3.15
CA LYS A 41 -2.18 -6.85 2.92
C LYS A 41 -1.60 -5.57 2.31
N PHE A 42 -2.24 -5.03 1.27
CA PHE A 42 -1.85 -3.78 0.60
C PHE A 42 -1.94 -2.56 1.53
N CYS A 43 -3.01 -2.44 2.33
CA CYS A 43 -3.12 -1.40 3.37
C CYS A 43 -1.94 -1.44 4.34
N GLN A 44 -1.57 -2.63 4.81
CA GLN A 44 -0.45 -2.79 5.74
C GLN A 44 0.87 -2.34 5.11
N GLN A 45 1.12 -2.71 3.86
CA GLN A 45 2.34 -2.34 3.14
C GLN A 45 2.44 -0.84 2.86
N LEU A 46 1.33 -0.21 2.50
CA LEU A 46 1.23 1.25 2.34
C LEU A 46 1.53 1.95 3.67
N ALA A 47 0.93 1.48 4.77
CA ALA A 47 1.17 2.03 6.10
C ALA A 47 2.63 1.87 6.55
N ALA A 48 3.24 0.72 6.28
CA ALA A 48 4.66 0.48 6.56
C ALA A 48 5.55 1.48 5.79
N ARG A 49 5.35 1.62 4.48
CA ARG A 49 6.11 2.57 3.66
C ARG A 49 5.88 4.04 4.04
N ALA A 50 4.67 4.40 4.44
CA ALA A 50 4.35 5.74 4.92
C ALA A 50 5.11 6.03 6.24
N LYS A 51 5.19 5.06 7.15
CA LYS A 51 5.99 5.17 8.38
C LYS A 51 7.49 5.30 8.08
N ASP A 52 8.02 4.53 7.12
CA ASP A 52 9.43 4.66 6.70
C ASP A 52 9.75 6.03 6.09
N LYS A 53 8.84 6.61 5.28
CA LYS A 53 8.99 7.98 4.78
C LYS A 53 8.88 9.02 5.90
N ALA A 54 7.96 8.84 6.84
CA ALA A 54 7.82 9.73 8.00
C ALA A 54 9.08 9.71 8.87
N LYS A 55 9.61 8.51 9.15
CA LYS A 55 10.84 8.32 9.93
C LYS A 55 12.08 8.91 9.25
N ARG A 56 12.17 8.88 7.92
CA ARG A 56 13.23 9.58 7.17
C ARG A 56 13.12 11.10 7.23
N LYS A 57 11.90 11.65 7.27
CA LYS A 57 11.69 13.10 7.38
C LYS A 57 12.07 13.64 8.76
N GLU A 58 11.86 12.85 9.81
CA GLU A 58 12.22 13.23 11.19
C GLU A 58 13.74 13.31 11.39
N LEU A 59 14.51 12.45 10.73
CA LEU A 59 15.99 12.48 10.76
C LEU A 59 16.61 13.68 10.03
N THR A 60 15.86 14.42 9.20
CA THR A 60 16.40 15.58 8.45
C THR A 60 16.08 16.92 9.12
N PHE A 61 15.29 16.95 10.19
CA PHE A 61 14.87 18.19 10.87
C PHE A 61 15.40 18.33 12.31
N ALA A 62 16.20 17.39 12.80
CA ALA A 62 16.81 17.44 14.14
C ALA A 62 18.27 17.93 14.08
N GLY A 63 18.49 19.13 13.54
CA GLY A 63 19.83 19.70 13.45
C GLY A 63 19.81 21.14 12.95
N ASP A 64 19.16 22.04 13.70
CA ASP A 64 19.44 23.49 13.71
C ASP A 64 18.61 24.09 14.87
N ASP A 65 19.13 24.02 16.10
CA ASP A 65 18.86 24.98 17.18
C ASP A 65 19.86 24.71 18.32
N GLU A 66 21.10 25.21 18.17
CA GLU A 66 21.94 25.70 19.28
C GLU A 66 22.98 26.72 18.76
#